data_AF-A0A1V2NNH6-F1
#
_entry.id   AF-A0A1V2NNH6-F1
#
_cell.length_a   1.000
_cell.length_b   1.000
_cell.length_c   1.000
_cell.angle_alpha   90.00
_cell.angle_beta   90.00
_cell.angle_gamma   90.00
#
_symmetry.space_group_name_H-M   'P 1'
#
loop_
_entity.id
_entity.type
_entity.pdbx_description
1 polymer ?
#
loop_
_entity_poly.entity_id
_entity_poly.type
_entity_poly.pdbx_seq_one_letter_code
_entity_poly.pdbx_strand_id
1 'polypeptide(L)' 'MEFSVRFEAYSFFLIIFNYDRGSFGFGIVYGDGAVGVEPQHGQWAPFREFERVLAQLDQELRLRIPDKYLDAKGW' A
#
# COMPACT_ATOMS: atom_id res chain seq x y z
N MET A 1 -17.69 -10.91 0.56
CA MET A 1 -16.44 -11.61 0.21
C MET A 1 -15.34 -10.84 0.90
N GLU A 2 -14.44 -11.55 1.56
CA GLU A 2 -13.25 -11.00 2.21
C GLU A 2 -12.05 -11.68 1.57
N PHE A 3 -11.01 -10.90 1.27
CA PHE A 3 -9.75 -11.48 0.81
C PHE A 3 -8.58 -10.56 1.14
N SER A 4 -7.40 -11.17 1.20
CA SER A 4 -6.13 -10.47 1.37
C SER A 4 -5.13 -10.96 0.34
N VAL A 5 -4.38 -10.03 -0.24
CA VAL A 5 -3.27 -10.33 -1.17
C VAL A 5 -2.00 -9.69 -0.64
N ARG A 6 -0.91 -10.45 -0.63
CA ARG A 6 0.43 -9.91 -0.40
C ARG A 6 1.17 -9.78 -1.72
N PHE A 7 1.84 -8.66 -1.92
CA PHE A 7 2.66 -8.42 -3.09
C PHE A 7 3.84 -7.52 -2.74
N GLU A 8 4.89 -7.59 -3.55
CA GLU A 8 6.04 -6.72 -3.44
C GLU A 8 5.85 -5.46 -4.29
N ALA A 9 6.14 -4.30 -3.72
CA ALA A 9 6.18 -3.02 -4.41
C ALA A 9 7.62 -2.48 -4.43
N TYR A 10 8.07 -1.99 -5.58
CA TYR A 10 9.40 -1.41 -5.78
C TYR A 10 10.58 -2.34 -5.41
N SER A 11 10.38 -3.66 -5.42
CA SER A 11 11.35 -4.63 -4.89
C SER A 11 11.93 -4.22 -3.53
N PHE A 12 11.11 -3.59 -2.69
CA PHE A 12 11.56 -2.94 -1.45
C PHE A 12 10.56 -3.12 -0.31
N PHE A 13 9.27 -2.97 -0.58
CA PHE A 13 8.21 -3.13 0.42
C PHE A 13 7.35 -4.34 0.13
N LEU A 14 7.12 -5.16 1.17
CA LEU A 14 6.04 -6.14 1.16
C LEU A 14 4.76 -5.43 1.59
N ILE A 15 3.75 -5.44 0.72
CA ILE A 15 2.45 -4.82 0.94
C ILE A 15 1.41 -5.90 1.16
N ILE A 16 0.50 -5.67 2.11
CA ILE A 16 -0.75 -6.40 2.22
C ILE A 16 -1.90 -5.51 1.79
N PHE A 17 -2.67 -5.97 0.81
CA PHE A 17 -3.96 -5.41 0.44
C PHE A 17 -5.05 -6.24 1.09
N ASN A 18 -5.96 -5.59 1.81
CA ASN A 18 -7.12 -6.23 2.41
C ASN A 18 -8.40 -5.64 1.83
N TYR A 19 -9.37 -6.49 1.55
CA TYR A 19 -10.70 -6.10 1.11
C TYR A 19 -11.75 -6.83 1.94
N ASP A 20 -12.73 -6.09 2.46
CA ASP A 20 -13.90 -6.62 3.13
C ASP A 20 -15.15 -5.81 2.76
N ARG A 21 -16.20 -6.50 2.30
CA ARG A 21 -17.56 -5.95 2.08
C ARG A 21 -17.61 -4.58 1.37
N GLY A 22 -16.78 -4.38 0.34
CA GLY A 22 -16.80 -3.15 -0.47
C GLY A 22 -15.84 -2.07 0.02
N SER A 23 -15.12 -2.30 1.12
CA SER A 23 -14.07 -1.44 1.63
C SER A 23 -12.72 -2.14 1.54
N PHE A 24 -11.64 -1.36 1.47
CA PHE A 24 -10.29 -1.88 1.37
C PHE A 24 -9.27 -1.00 2.10
N GLY A 25 -8.08 -1.56 2.31
CA GLY A 25 -6.93 -0.84 2.83
C GLY A 25 -5.62 -1.52 2.44
N PHE A 26 -4.54 -0.75 2.49
CA PHE A 26 -3.17 -1.26 2.33
C PHE A 26 -2.43 -1.20 3.65
N GLY A 27 -1.48 -2.11 3.84
CA GLY A 27 -0.52 -2.05 4.93
C GLY A 27 0.87 -2.41 4.44
N ILE A 28 1.88 -1.72 4.95
CA ILE A 28 3.29 -2.07 4.74
C ILE A 28 3.66 -3.07 5.82
N VAL A 29 4.10 -4.26 5.42
CA VAL A 29 4.43 -5.36 6.34
C VAL A 29 5.81 -5.13 6.95
N TYR A 30 5.90 -5.25 8.27
CA TYR A 30 7.12 -5.17 9.07
C TYR A 30 7.19 -6.36 10.05
N GLY A 31 8.00 -7.36 9.72
CA GLY A 31 8.08 -8.60 10.51
C GLY A 31 6.71 -9.28 10.63
N ASP A 32 6.26 -9.50 11.86
CA ASP A 32 4.97 -10.13 12.16
C ASP A 32 3.77 -9.16 12.08
N GLY A 33 4.02 -7.87 11.88
CA GLY A 33 3.00 -6.83 11.84
C GLY A 33 2.88 -6.12 10.48
N ALA A 34 1.90 -5.23 10.36
CA ALA A 34 1.79 -4.30 9.26
C ALA A 34 1.37 -2.92 9.76
N VAL A 35 1.94 -1.87 9.20
CA VAL A 35 1.51 -0.49 9.42
C VAL A 35 0.54 -0.13 8.30
N GLY A 36 -0.69 0.22 8.66
CA GLY A 36 -1.71 0.66 7.71
C GLY A 36 -1.25 1.91 6.97
N VAL A 37 -1.40 1.92 5.66
CA VAL A 37 -1.35 3.14 4.86
C VAL A 37 -2.78 3.66 4.86
N GLU A 38 -3.07 4.57 5.78
CA GLU A 38 -4.43 5.02 6.06
C GLU A 38 -4.88 6.08 5.03
N PRO A 39 -5.82 5.75 4.12
CA PRO A 39 -6.28 6.72 3.11
C PRO A 39 -7.20 7.80 3.69
N GLN A 40 -7.85 7.52 4.84
CA GLN A 40 -8.84 8.39 5.47
C GLN A 40 -8.85 8.22 7.00
N HIS A 41 -7.93 8.85 7.74
CA HIS A 41 -7.99 8.99 9.21
C HIS A 41 -8.40 7.71 9.97
N GLY A 42 -7.66 6.60 9.77
CA GLY A 42 -7.94 5.33 10.43
C GLY A 42 -9.09 4.49 9.85
N GLN A 43 -9.69 4.87 8.72
CA GLN A 43 -10.77 4.13 8.08
C GLN A 43 -10.35 3.48 6.76
N TRP A 44 -10.92 2.31 6.48
CA TRP A 44 -10.82 1.63 5.18
C TRP A 44 -11.61 2.41 4.12
N ALA A 45 -11.05 2.57 2.94
CA ALA A 45 -11.66 3.32 1.87
C ALA A 45 -12.72 2.48 1.13
N PRO A 46 -13.82 3.08 0.65
CA PRO A 46 -14.75 2.38 -0.23
C PRO A 46 -14.08 2.09 -1.57
N PHE A 47 -14.37 0.94 -2.19
CA PHE A 47 -13.70 0.47 -3.40
C PHE A 47 -13.75 1.44 -4.60
N ARG A 48 -14.76 2.32 -4.66
CA ARG A 48 -14.83 3.39 -5.68
C ARG A 48 -13.66 4.39 -5.64
N GLU A 49 -12.91 4.43 -4.54
CA GLU A 49 -11.75 5.30 -4.36
C GLU A 49 -10.41 4.59 -4.62
N PHE A 50 -10.45 3.37 -5.18
CA PHE A 50 -9.27 2.52 -5.37
C PHE A 50 -8.09 3.25 -6.02
N GLU A 51 -8.30 3.88 -7.18
CA GLU A 51 -7.25 4.60 -7.91
C GLU A 51 -6.63 5.73 -7.08
N ARG A 52 -7.45 6.49 -6.36
CA ARG A 52 -6.99 7.60 -5.51
C ARG A 52 -6.09 7.09 -4.39
N VAL A 53 -6.50 6.01 -3.72
CA VAL A 53 -5.72 5.41 -2.62
C VAL A 53 -4.47 4.71 -3.14
N LEU A 54 -4.54 4.08 -4.31
CA LEU A 54 -3.39 3.46 -4.95
C LEU A 54 -2.30 4.50 -5.28
N ALA A 55 -2.70 5.67 -5.80
CA ALA A 55 -1.78 6.78 -6.05
C ALA A 55 -1.16 7.34 -4.75
N GLN A 56 -1.93 7.42 -3.66
CA GLN A 56 -1.42 7.81 -2.34
C GLN A 56 -0.42 6.79 -1.79
N LEU A 57 -0.73 5.49 -1.91
CA LEU A 57 0.20 4.42 -1.56
C LEU A 57 1.50 4.57 -2.34
N ASP A 58 1.42 4.75 -3.67
CA ASP A 58 2.58 4.92 -4.53
C ASP A 58 3.50 6.06 -4.06
N GLN A 59 2.91 7.22 -3.80
CA GLN A 59 3.61 8.40 -3.29
C GLN A 59 4.27 8.11 -1.93
N GLU A 60 3.55 7.51 -0.99
CA GLU A 60 4.07 7.16 0.33
C GLU A 60 5.22 6.16 0.27
N LEU A 61 5.17 5.18 -0.63
CA LEU A 61 6.25 4.21 -0.81
C LEU A 61 7.49 4.89 -1.39
N ARG A 62 7.34 5.67 -2.46
CA ARG A 62 8.47 6.38 -3.10
C ARG A 62 9.18 7.31 -2.12
N LEU A 63 8.46 8.04 -1.27
CA LEU A 63 9.04 8.93 -0.26
C LEU A 63 9.92 8.23 0.78
N ARG A 64 9.75 6.91 0.96
CA ARG A 64 10.50 6.11 1.95
C ARG A 64 11.67 5.36 1.32
N ILE A 65 11.75 5.32 -0.01
CA ILE A 65 12.81 4.63 -0.76
C ILE A 65 13.87 5.67 -1.13
N PRO A 66 15.18 5.40 -0.89
CA PRO A 66 16.23 6.32 -1.32
C PRO A 66 16.20 6.57 -2.84
N ASP A 67 16.28 7.82 -3.26
CA ASP A 67 16.22 8.22 -4.69
C ASP A 67 17.19 7.41 -5.57
N LYS A 68 18.45 7.25 -5.14
CA LYS A 68 19.46 6.45 -5.85
C LYS A 68 19.04 5.00 -6.16
N TYR A 69 18.16 4.44 -5.33
CA TYR A 69 17.64 3.09 -5.53
C TYR A 69 16.53 3.08 -6.59
N LEU A 70 15.62 4.06 -6.53
CA LEU A 70 14.59 4.26 -7.55
C LEU A 70 15.24 4.51 -8.93
N ASP A 71 16.21 5.41 -8.99
CA ASP A 71 16.96 5.75 -10.21
C ASP A 71 17.65 4.52 -10.81
N ALA A 72 18.33 3.71 -9.99
CA ALA A 72 19.03 2.51 -10.43
C ALA A 72 18.09 1.42 -10.98
N LYS A 73 16.80 1.47 -10.63
CA LYS A 73 15.77 0.53 -11.05
C LYS A 73 14.84 1.09 -12.15
N GLY A 74 14.95 2.38 -12.47
CA GLY A 74 14.16 3.05 -13.50
C GLY A 74 12.72 3.33 -13.10
N TRP A 75 12.49 3.68 -11.82
CA TRP A 75 11.17 3.92 -11.25
C TRP A 75 10.82 5.39 -11.04
#